data_AF-A0A9W9CNJ9-F1
#
_entry.id   AF-A0A9W9CNJ9-F1
#
_cell.length_a   1.000
_cell.length_b   1.000
_cell.length_c   1.000
_cell.angle_alpha   90.00
_cell.angle_beta   90.00
_cell.angle_gamma   90.00
#
_symmetry.space_group_name_H-M   'P 1'
#
loop_
_entity.id
_entity.type
_entity.pdbx_description
1 polymer ?
#
loop_
_entity_poly.entity_id
_entity_poly.type
_entity_poly.pdbx_seq_one_letter_code
_entity_poly.pdbx_strand_id
1 'polypeptide(L)'
;MPAQTTCPISEVDRALASYINSREDTLRIRRALSKYLTSSLRPVNAATQNQHLNHECPHTLSAVNTNPPGLKDIRLDYLHALRARNQAQTKHHELQASLEALRDQHADQNPSQLDSEYDNEVTRGYVSLLRQRRRYLELQVIQEALNKLISARPSHVPLDPRALVKDTIGGQPDLPAERLEHLTQARDDQIGILRLKQEVLEARASMERAQTERKKAHNESRGSPTLQGQIYALERARDEIVEWVQGELAKMEEDSIFLEDASPIKRTVNSAASVNLESAEDQIQDSYNQYTSSRARLIQAFQALQQPPSGSTENDNDSKDHTQSSDKTRNTSKLFMPINKILPHLPHLARTSSSERALLQQSVYLEAQITSADREIEEALLRLSGESHLLPAGTKDVAEWGKTANAAETATEEFVKEHMQANRQELSSVSAIVEICSLQSKVLAST
;
A
#
# COMPACT_ATOMS: atom_id res chain seq x y z
N MET A 1 31.13 -57.67 -18.06
CA MET A 1 31.13 -58.58 -16.90
C MET A 1 31.09 -57.74 -15.63
N PRO A 2 29.93 -57.43 -15.05
CA PRO A 2 29.91 -56.72 -13.76
C PRO A 2 29.99 -57.71 -12.60
N ALA A 3 30.74 -57.34 -11.57
CA ALA A 3 30.97 -58.13 -10.37
C ALA A 3 29.66 -58.34 -9.60
N GLN A 4 29.33 -59.59 -9.30
CA GLN A 4 28.28 -59.97 -8.37
C GLN A 4 28.76 -59.63 -6.96
N THR A 5 28.39 -58.46 -6.45
CA THR A 5 28.53 -58.17 -5.02
C THR A 5 27.34 -58.81 -4.31
N THR A 6 27.47 -60.08 -3.99
CA THR A 6 26.48 -60.84 -3.22
C THR A 6 26.38 -60.23 -1.83
N CYS A 7 25.21 -59.71 -1.47
CA CYS A 7 24.98 -59.24 -0.11
C CYS A 7 25.10 -60.42 0.87
N PRO A 8 25.66 -60.22 2.09
CA PRO A 8 25.88 -61.29 3.06
C PRO A 8 24.60 -61.91 3.63
N ILE A 9 23.42 -61.37 3.30
CA ILE A 9 22.10 -61.83 3.77
C ILE A 9 21.19 -62.04 2.57
N SER A 10 20.89 -63.31 2.25
CA SER A 10 20.14 -63.71 1.05
C SER A 10 18.68 -63.28 1.06
N GLU A 11 18.06 -63.15 2.24
CA GLU A 11 16.69 -62.65 2.40
C GLU A 11 16.57 -61.18 2.00
N VAL A 12 17.59 -60.37 2.33
CA VAL A 12 17.66 -58.96 1.97
C VAL A 12 17.91 -58.81 0.47
N ASP A 13 18.79 -59.63 -0.10
CA ASP A 13 19.05 -59.62 -1.55
C ASP A 13 17.79 -60.02 -2.34
N ARG A 14 17.03 -61.02 -1.88
CA ARG A 14 15.76 -61.42 -2.50
C ARG A 14 14.68 -60.34 -2.38
N ALA A 15 14.61 -59.62 -1.26
CA ALA A 15 13.66 -58.53 -1.07
C ALA A 15 14.02 -57.28 -1.90
N LEU A 16 15.33 -57.00 -2.06
CA LEU A 16 15.82 -55.85 -2.81
C LEU A 16 16.00 -56.15 -4.30
N ALA A 17 16.03 -57.41 -4.74
CA ALA A 17 16.24 -57.80 -6.13
C ALA A 17 15.25 -57.15 -7.12
N SER A 18 14.00 -56.92 -6.71
CA SER A 18 13.02 -56.20 -7.55
C SER A 18 13.28 -54.69 -7.67
N TYR A 19 14.12 -54.14 -6.79
CA TYR A 19 14.48 -52.72 -6.72
C TYR A 19 15.92 -52.45 -7.19
N ILE A 20 16.76 -53.48 -7.25
CA ILE A 20 18.13 -53.42 -7.77
C ILE A 20 18.10 -53.57 -9.29
N ASN A 21 18.19 -52.43 -9.98
CA ASN A 21 18.27 -52.38 -11.44
C ASN A 21 19.72 -52.48 -11.92
N SER A 22 19.94 -53.03 -13.11
CA SER A 22 21.27 -53.04 -13.73
C SER A 22 21.76 -51.61 -14.01
N ARG A 23 23.08 -51.42 -14.10
CA ARG A 23 23.66 -50.09 -14.42
C ARG A 23 23.14 -49.54 -15.77
N GLU A 24 22.86 -50.43 -16.72
CA GLU A 24 22.33 -50.05 -18.03
C GLU A 24 20.86 -49.65 -17.94
N ASP A 25 20.06 -50.41 -17.19
CA ASP A 25 18.64 -50.10 -16.97
C ASP A 25 18.44 -48.82 -16.19
N THR A 26 19.24 -48.58 -15.14
CA THR A 26 19.22 -47.32 -14.40
C THR A 26 19.57 -46.12 -15.28
N LEU A 27 20.56 -46.24 -16.18
CA LEU A 27 20.87 -45.19 -17.16
C LEU A 27 19.74 -45.00 -18.18
N ARG A 28 19.10 -46.07 -18.63
CA ARG A 28 17.95 -46.00 -19.56
C ARG A 28 16.75 -45.32 -18.91
N ILE A 29 16.41 -45.70 -17.68
CA ILE A 29 15.34 -45.08 -16.87
C ILE A 29 15.64 -43.60 -16.63
N ARG A 30 16.88 -43.26 -16.23
CA ARG A 30 17.28 -41.86 -16.01
C ARG A 30 17.15 -41.02 -17.27
N ARG A 31 17.55 -41.54 -18.44
CA ARG A 31 17.38 -40.86 -19.74
C ARG A 31 15.91 -40.71 -20.14
N ALA A 32 15.06 -41.68 -19.83
CA ALA A 32 13.63 -41.59 -20.12
C ALA A 32 12.95 -40.54 -19.23
N LEU A 33 13.26 -40.55 -17.93
CA LEU A 33 12.75 -39.56 -16.98
C LEU A 33 13.25 -38.14 -17.27
N SER A 34 14.51 -37.98 -17.66
CA SER A 34 15.04 -36.66 -18.03
C SER A 34 14.38 -36.10 -19.28
N LYS A 35 14.13 -36.93 -20.31
CA LYS A 35 13.33 -36.53 -21.48
C LYS A 35 11.90 -36.15 -21.10
N TYR A 36 11.31 -36.90 -20.18
CA TYR A 36 9.95 -36.67 -19.72
C TYR A 36 9.83 -35.35 -18.95
N LEU A 37 10.70 -35.11 -17.97
CA LEU A 37 10.71 -33.89 -17.16
C LEU A 37 11.03 -32.65 -18.00
N THR A 38 12.02 -32.74 -18.90
CA THR A 38 12.35 -31.62 -19.80
C THR A 38 11.21 -31.28 -20.78
N SER A 39 10.38 -32.26 -21.17
CA SER A 39 9.18 -32.00 -21.98
C SER A 39 8.04 -31.33 -21.21
N SER A 40 8.01 -31.49 -19.88
CA SER A 40 6.93 -30.97 -19.01
C SER A 40 7.23 -29.62 -18.35
N LEU A 41 8.46 -29.12 -18.43
CA LEU A 41 8.89 -27.88 -17.78
C LEU A 41 9.18 -26.78 -18.82
N ARG A 42 8.71 -25.55 -18.57
CA ARG A 42 9.15 -24.34 -19.30
C ARG A 42 9.53 -23.21 -18.33
N PRO A 43 10.55 -22.39 -18.67
CA PRO A 43 11.42 -22.46 -19.86
C PRO A 43 12.49 -23.57 -19.79
N VAL A 44 12.83 -24.15 -20.94
CA VAL A 44 13.87 -25.18 -21.05
C VAL A 44 15.25 -24.53 -21.14
N ASN A 45 15.91 -24.35 -19.99
CA ASN A 45 17.28 -23.85 -19.89
C ASN A 45 18.27 -24.99 -19.60
N ALA A 46 19.58 -24.77 -19.80
CA ALA A 46 20.63 -25.75 -19.48
C ALA A 46 20.58 -26.22 -18.01
N ALA A 47 20.11 -25.35 -17.09
CA ALA A 47 19.85 -25.68 -15.70
C ALA A 47 18.69 -26.69 -15.51
N THR A 48 17.66 -26.64 -16.36
CA THR A 48 16.48 -27.53 -16.31
C THR A 48 16.72 -28.90 -16.95
N GLN A 49 17.74 -29.04 -17.80
CA GLN A 49 18.08 -30.32 -18.44
C GLN A 49 18.66 -31.36 -17.44
N ASN A 50 19.32 -30.87 -16.39
CA ASN A 50 19.94 -31.71 -15.35
C ASN A 50 19.09 -31.84 -14.08
N GLN A 51 17.84 -31.40 -14.11
CA GLN A 51 16.99 -31.30 -12.93
C GLN A 51 16.62 -32.65 -12.31
N HIS A 52 16.79 -33.77 -13.03
CA HIS A 52 16.68 -35.12 -12.47
C HIS A 52 17.74 -35.45 -11.40
N LEU A 53 18.78 -34.61 -11.25
CA LEU A 53 19.80 -34.69 -10.19
C LEU A 53 19.50 -33.75 -9.01
N ASN A 54 18.60 -32.79 -9.20
CA ASN A 54 18.23 -31.81 -8.18
C ASN A 54 16.89 -32.25 -7.59
N HIS A 55 16.86 -32.64 -6.32
CA HIS A 55 15.65 -33.08 -5.63
C HIS A 55 14.65 -31.94 -5.31
N GLU A 56 14.85 -30.76 -5.90
CA GLU A 56 14.06 -29.56 -5.66
C GLU A 56 13.24 -29.20 -6.90
N CYS A 57 11.94 -28.95 -6.71
CA CYS A 57 11.13 -28.27 -7.72
C CYS A 57 11.40 -26.76 -7.60
N PRO A 58 12.02 -26.11 -8.59
CA PRO A 58 12.23 -24.67 -8.59
C PRO A 58 10.87 -23.97 -8.74
N HIS A 59 10.62 -23.06 -7.80
CA HIS A 59 9.38 -22.31 -7.64
C HIS A 59 9.04 -21.39 -8.83
N THR A 60 9.94 -21.26 -9.80
CA THR A 60 9.83 -20.37 -10.97
C THR A 60 9.47 -21.09 -12.27
N LEU A 61 9.36 -22.42 -12.28
CA LEU A 61 9.00 -23.17 -13.48
C LEU A 61 7.51 -23.50 -13.50
N SER A 62 6.84 -23.07 -14.57
CA SER A 62 5.45 -23.43 -14.82
C SER A 62 5.39 -24.81 -15.46
N ALA A 63 4.77 -25.76 -14.78
CA ALA A 63 4.49 -27.08 -15.32
C ALA A 63 3.53 -26.93 -16.52
N VAL A 64 3.93 -27.44 -17.68
CA VAL A 64 3.09 -27.42 -18.88
C VAL A 64 1.81 -28.22 -18.60
N ASN A 65 0.65 -27.71 -19.00
CA ASN A 65 -0.67 -28.37 -18.88
C ASN A 65 -0.81 -29.68 -19.69
N THR A 66 0.29 -30.23 -20.22
CA THR A 66 0.27 -31.48 -20.99
C THR A 66 0.02 -32.67 -20.07
N ASN A 67 -1.01 -33.45 -20.39
CA ASN A 67 -1.31 -34.67 -19.66
C ASN A 67 -0.19 -35.71 -19.91
N PRO A 68 0.39 -36.29 -18.83
CA PRO A 68 1.33 -37.40 -18.97
C PRO A 68 0.74 -38.56 -19.80
N PRO A 69 1.46 -39.09 -20.80
CA PRO A 69 1.01 -40.29 -21.51
C PRO A 69 1.04 -41.49 -20.55
N GLY A 70 -0.11 -42.18 -20.40
CA GLY A 70 -0.25 -43.39 -19.59
C GLY A 70 -0.96 -43.22 -18.23
N LEU A 71 -1.47 -42.03 -17.90
CA LEU A 71 -2.35 -41.86 -16.75
C LEU A 71 -3.74 -42.42 -17.06
N LYS A 72 -4.24 -43.27 -16.15
CA LYS A 72 -5.60 -43.82 -16.19
C LYS A 72 -6.61 -42.79 -15.67
N ASP A 73 -7.84 -42.84 -16.19
CA ASP A 73 -8.95 -41.89 -16.05
C ASP A 73 -9.06 -41.21 -14.67
N ILE A 74 -9.09 -41.96 -13.56
CA ILE A 74 -9.23 -41.38 -12.21
C ILE A 74 -8.09 -40.42 -11.86
N ARG A 75 -6.86 -40.73 -12.28
CA ARG A 75 -5.70 -39.87 -12.04
C ARG A 75 -5.70 -38.65 -12.96
N LEU A 76 -6.30 -38.78 -14.15
CA LEU A 76 -6.53 -37.64 -15.03
C LEU A 76 -7.58 -36.71 -14.43
N ASP A 77 -8.68 -37.24 -13.91
CA ASP A 77 -9.73 -36.47 -13.23
C ASP A 77 -9.18 -35.73 -12.01
N TYR A 78 -8.34 -36.40 -11.21
CA TYR A 78 -7.65 -35.76 -10.10
C TYR A 78 -6.73 -34.62 -10.56
N LEU A 79 -5.96 -34.80 -11.64
CA LEU A 79 -5.14 -33.72 -12.20
C LEU A 79 -5.99 -32.57 -12.74
N HIS A 80 -7.13 -32.86 -13.37
CA HIS A 80 -8.07 -31.84 -13.81
C HIS A 80 -8.66 -31.06 -12.63
N ALA A 81 -9.05 -31.74 -11.55
CA ALA A 81 -9.51 -31.10 -10.32
C ALA A 81 -8.43 -30.22 -9.67
N LEU A 82 -7.18 -30.68 -9.66
CA LEU A 82 -6.04 -29.94 -9.11
C LEU A 82 -5.74 -28.68 -9.95
N ARG A 83 -5.80 -28.79 -11.27
CA ARG A 83 -5.69 -27.62 -12.17
C ARG A 83 -6.83 -26.62 -11.97
N ALA A 84 -8.07 -27.10 -11.85
CA ALA A 84 -9.23 -26.25 -11.61
C ALA A 84 -9.13 -25.53 -10.25
N ARG A 85 -8.65 -26.22 -9.21
CA ARG A 85 -8.37 -25.63 -7.89
C ARG A 85 -7.31 -24.53 -7.99
N ASN A 86 -6.18 -24.80 -8.65
CA ASN A 86 -5.13 -23.80 -8.82
C ASN A 86 -5.64 -22.57 -9.58
N GLN A 87 -6.41 -22.76 -10.66
CA GLN A 87 -7.04 -21.66 -11.40
C GLN A 87 -8.04 -20.87 -10.54
N ALA A 88 -8.79 -21.54 -9.67
CA ALA A 88 -9.70 -20.87 -8.75
C ALA A 88 -8.93 -20.05 -7.69
N GLN A 89 -7.82 -20.58 -7.18
CA GLN A 89 -6.97 -19.88 -6.22
C GLN A 89 -6.30 -18.65 -6.85
N THR A 90 -5.77 -18.75 -8.08
CA THR A 90 -5.19 -17.58 -8.76
C THR A 90 -6.24 -16.50 -8.99
N LYS A 91 -7.45 -16.85 -9.44
CA LYS A 91 -8.56 -15.90 -9.58
C LYS A 91 -8.97 -15.28 -8.25
N HIS A 92 -9.00 -16.06 -7.18
CA HIS A 92 -9.29 -15.54 -5.84
C HIS A 92 -8.23 -14.52 -5.41
N HIS A 93 -6.94 -14.82 -5.60
CA HIS A 93 -5.87 -13.88 -5.31
C HIS A 93 -5.93 -12.63 -6.19
N GLU A 94 -6.22 -12.76 -7.48
CA GLU A 94 -6.42 -11.61 -8.38
C GLU A 94 -7.60 -10.73 -7.94
N LEU A 95 -8.71 -11.33 -7.52
CA LEU A 95 -9.86 -10.60 -6.98
C LEU A 95 -9.56 -9.97 -5.63
N GLN A 96 -8.80 -10.65 -4.78
CA GLN A 96 -8.37 -10.10 -3.51
C GLN A 96 -7.44 -8.89 -3.71
N ALA A 97 -6.47 -9.01 -4.62
CA ALA A 97 -5.58 -7.92 -4.99
C ALA A 97 -6.35 -6.74 -5.62
N SER A 98 -7.39 -7.00 -6.43
CA SER A 98 -8.21 -5.93 -6.99
C SER A 98 -9.10 -5.25 -5.94
N LEU A 99 -9.59 -5.99 -4.95
CA LEU A 99 -10.31 -5.43 -3.80
C LEU A 99 -9.39 -4.59 -2.91
N GLU A 100 -8.17 -5.05 -2.67
CA GLU A 100 -7.13 -4.31 -1.94
C GLU A 100 -6.78 -3.02 -2.70
N ALA A 101 -6.53 -3.09 -4.01
CA ALA A 101 -6.28 -1.91 -4.82
C ALA A 101 -7.45 -0.91 -4.83
N LEU A 102 -8.71 -1.38 -4.84
CA LEU A 102 -9.89 -0.51 -4.72
C LEU A 102 -10.01 0.12 -3.34
N ARG A 103 -9.67 -0.63 -2.28
CA ARG A 103 -9.64 -0.12 -0.90
C ARG A 103 -8.58 0.97 -0.77
N ASP A 104 -7.39 0.74 -1.33
CA ASP A 104 -6.28 1.69 -1.28
C ASP A 104 -6.62 2.95 -2.08
N GLN A 105 -7.18 2.81 -3.29
CA GLN A 105 -7.69 3.95 -4.06
C GLN A 105 -8.78 4.75 -3.30
N HIS A 106 -9.64 4.07 -2.54
CA HIS A 106 -10.67 4.75 -1.75
C HIS A 106 -10.10 5.43 -0.50
N ALA A 107 -9.03 4.90 0.08
CA ALA A 107 -8.28 5.53 1.17
C ALA A 107 -7.49 6.76 0.68
N ASP A 108 -6.87 6.66 -0.50
CA ASP A 108 -6.08 7.74 -1.11
C ASP A 108 -6.98 8.89 -1.62
N GLN A 109 -8.17 8.58 -2.15
CA GLN A 109 -9.13 9.59 -2.61
C GLN A 109 -9.88 10.30 -1.47
N ASN A 110 -9.93 9.70 -0.26
CA ASN A 110 -10.58 10.29 0.91
C ASN A 110 -9.77 10.00 2.20
N PRO A 111 -8.68 10.75 2.46
CA PRO A 111 -7.90 10.61 3.70
C PRO A 111 -8.66 11.04 4.98
N SER A 112 -9.91 11.50 4.87
CA SER A 112 -10.76 11.93 5.99
C SER A 112 -11.47 10.79 6.74
N GLN A 113 -11.27 9.52 6.39
CA GLN A 113 -12.00 8.39 6.99
C GLN A 113 -11.71 8.10 8.48
N LEU A 114 -10.80 8.83 9.12
CA LEU A 114 -10.72 8.85 10.59
C LEU A 114 -11.99 9.43 11.24
N ASP A 115 -12.81 10.19 10.49
CA ASP A 115 -14.09 10.78 10.93
C ASP A 115 -15.33 10.00 10.45
N SER A 116 -15.17 8.74 9.98
CA SER A 116 -16.27 7.92 9.45
C SER A 116 -17.48 7.83 10.41
N GLU A 117 -17.27 7.76 11.72
CA GLU A 117 -18.39 7.76 12.68
C GLU A 117 -19.12 9.12 12.72
N TYR A 118 -18.40 10.23 12.61
CA TYR A 118 -18.95 11.59 12.61
C TYR A 118 -19.77 11.87 11.34
N ASP A 119 -19.28 11.48 10.17
CA ASP A 119 -20.02 11.63 8.90
C ASP A 119 -21.27 10.75 8.86
N ASN A 120 -21.22 9.55 9.44
CA ASN A 120 -22.39 8.68 9.58
C ASN A 120 -23.44 9.27 10.54
N GLU A 121 -23.03 9.95 11.61
CA GLU A 121 -23.95 10.62 12.53
C GLU A 121 -24.57 11.88 11.92
N VAL A 122 -23.78 12.70 11.21
CA VAL A 122 -24.27 13.91 10.53
C VAL A 122 -25.24 13.55 9.41
N THR A 123 -24.91 12.56 8.58
CA THR A 123 -25.80 12.08 7.51
C THR A 123 -27.08 11.46 8.07
N ARG A 124 -27.00 10.65 9.14
CA ARG A 124 -28.17 10.11 9.84
C ARG A 124 -29.04 11.21 10.44
N GLY A 125 -28.41 12.25 11.03
CA GLY A 125 -29.08 13.44 11.52
C GLY A 125 -29.83 14.17 10.39
N TYR A 126 -29.17 14.40 9.26
CA TYR A 126 -29.78 15.06 8.10
C TYR A 126 -30.94 14.26 7.50
N VAL A 127 -30.81 12.94 7.35
CA VAL A 127 -31.89 12.06 6.88
C VAL A 127 -33.08 12.08 7.85
N SER A 128 -32.82 12.09 9.16
CA SER A 128 -33.88 12.18 10.16
C SER A 128 -34.65 13.51 10.05
N LEU A 129 -33.94 14.61 9.78
CA LEU A 129 -34.51 15.94 9.57
C LEU A 129 -35.35 16.00 8.29
N LEU A 130 -34.89 15.39 7.19
CA LEU A 130 -35.68 15.29 5.95
C LEU A 130 -36.97 14.49 6.16
N ARG A 131 -36.91 13.38 6.91
CA ARG A 131 -38.10 12.60 7.27
C ARG A 131 -39.07 13.41 8.13
N GLN A 132 -38.56 14.18 9.08
CA GLN A 132 -39.36 15.08 9.91
C GLN A 132 -40.01 16.19 9.08
N ARG A 133 -39.27 16.83 8.17
CA ARG A 133 -39.82 17.84 7.24
C ARG A 133 -40.91 17.26 6.34
N ARG A 134 -40.70 16.07 5.79
CA ARG A 134 -41.72 15.38 5.00
C ARG A 134 -42.98 15.09 5.84
N ARG A 135 -42.81 14.57 7.05
CA ARG A 135 -43.93 14.31 7.96
C ARG A 135 -44.65 15.60 8.36
N TYR A 136 -43.93 16.70 8.52
CA TYR A 136 -44.51 18.01 8.77
C TYR A 136 -45.34 18.49 7.58
N LEU A 137 -44.83 18.36 6.35
CA LEU A 137 -45.58 18.69 5.13
C LEU A 137 -46.83 17.81 4.99
N GLU A 138 -46.73 16.52 5.27
CA GLU A 138 -47.88 15.61 5.28
C GLU A 138 -48.94 16.05 6.32
N LEU A 139 -48.52 16.41 7.53
CA LEU A 139 -49.41 16.94 8.57
C LEU A 139 -50.02 18.29 8.19
N GLN A 140 -49.25 19.17 7.53
CA GLN A 140 -49.73 20.45 7.05
C GLN A 140 -50.81 20.27 5.98
N VAL A 141 -50.62 19.33 5.03
CA VAL A 141 -51.64 19.00 4.04
C VAL A 141 -52.92 18.47 4.70
N ILE A 142 -52.78 17.62 5.73
CA ILE A 142 -53.93 17.13 6.52
C ILE A 142 -54.62 18.29 7.23
N GLN A 143 -53.87 19.20 7.84
CA GLN A 143 -54.41 20.35 8.55
C GLN A 143 -55.11 21.32 7.59
N GLU A 144 -54.54 21.57 6.42
CA GLU A 144 -55.16 22.38 5.36
C GLU A 144 -56.45 21.72 4.84
N ALA A 145 -56.47 20.40 4.65
CA ALA A 145 -57.67 19.66 4.27
C ALA A 145 -58.76 19.73 5.34
N LEU A 146 -58.40 19.60 6.62
CA LEU A 146 -59.32 19.77 7.75
C LEU A 146 -59.85 21.20 7.83
N ASN A 147 -59.00 22.20 7.65
CA ASN A 147 -59.42 23.60 7.61
C ASN A 147 -60.39 23.87 6.44
N LYS A 148 -60.16 23.26 5.26
CA LYS A 148 -61.08 23.31 4.12
C LYS A 148 -62.43 22.67 4.43
N LEU A 149 -62.45 21.52 5.11
CA LEU A 149 -63.69 20.88 5.58
C LEU A 149 -64.45 21.73 6.60
N ILE A 150 -63.75 22.36 7.54
CA ILE A 150 -64.36 23.20 8.59
C ILE A 150 -64.91 24.51 8.00
N SER A 151 -64.21 25.09 7.02
CA SER A 151 -64.64 26.31 6.32
C SER A 151 -65.76 26.08 5.31
N ALA A 152 -65.91 24.85 4.81
CA ALA A 152 -67.06 24.43 4.03
C ALA A 152 -68.30 24.28 4.93
N ARG A 153 -69.02 25.38 5.17
CA ARG A 153 -70.36 25.30 5.79
C ARG A 153 -71.32 24.53 4.86
N PRO A 154 -72.05 23.52 5.36
CA PRO A 154 -73.01 22.79 4.54
C PRO A 154 -74.22 23.70 4.28
N SER A 155 -74.33 24.23 3.05
CA SER A 155 -75.52 25.00 2.63
C SER A 155 -76.75 24.11 2.37
N HIS A 156 -76.57 22.79 2.24
CA HIS A 156 -77.67 21.85 2.01
C HIS A 156 -77.50 20.55 2.82
N VAL A 157 -78.65 20.06 3.32
CA VAL A 157 -78.88 18.85 4.13
C VAL A 157 -78.27 17.60 3.46
N PRO A 158 -77.69 16.63 4.21
CA PRO A 158 -76.55 15.85 3.71
C PRO A 158 -76.96 14.71 2.78
N LEU A 159 -76.37 14.68 1.58
CA LEU A 159 -76.07 13.42 0.91
C LEU A 159 -74.68 12.99 1.34
N ASP A 160 -74.61 11.90 2.09
CA ASP A 160 -73.44 11.09 2.47
C ASP A 160 -72.14 11.88 2.80
N PRO A 161 -71.61 11.85 4.04
CA PRO A 161 -70.38 12.58 4.40
C PRO A 161 -69.18 12.30 3.49
N ARG A 162 -69.15 11.14 2.81
CA ARG A 162 -68.13 10.79 1.81
C ARG A 162 -68.20 11.63 0.53
N ALA A 163 -69.39 12.02 0.09
CA ALA A 163 -69.59 12.87 -1.08
C ALA A 163 -69.13 14.31 -0.79
N LEU A 164 -69.47 14.85 0.39
CA LEU A 164 -69.02 16.17 0.83
C LEU A 164 -67.49 16.26 0.92
N VAL A 165 -66.83 15.22 1.44
CA VAL A 165 -65.36 15.16 1.50
C VAL A 165 -64.75 15.13 0.10
N LYS A 166 -65.35 14.37 -0.84
CA LYS A 166 -64.87 14.30 -2.22
C LYS A 166 -65.04 15.63 -2.97
N ASP A 167 -66.12 16.36 -2.73
CA ASP A 167 -66.41 17.65 -3.38
C ASP A 167 -65.53 18.79 -2.82
N THR A 168 -65.14 18.73 -1.54
CA THR A 168 -64.37 19.79 -0.86
C THR A 168 -62.85 19.58 -0.91
N ILE A 169 -62.37 18.33 -0.84
CA ILE A 169 -60.93 18.00 -0.82
C ILE A 169 -60.46 17.49 -2.20
N GLY A 170 -61.37 17.02 -3.06
CA GLY A 170 -61.05 16.36 -4.32
C GLY A 170 -60.87 14.85 -4.16
N GLY A 171 -60.82 14.14 -5.29
CA GLY A 171 -60.53 12.70 -5.31
C GLY A 171 -59.08 12.40 -4.89
N GLN A 172 -58.86 11.20 -4.34
CA GLN A 172 -57.52 10.71 -4.05
C GLN A 172 -56.67 10.75 -5.33
N PRO A 173 -55.47 11.35 -5.33
CA PRO A 173 -54.59 11.30 -6.48
C PRO A 173 -54.19 9.85 -6.78
N ASP A 174 -54.27 9.46 -8.06
CA ASP A 174 -53.84 8.14 -8.50
C ASP A 174 -52.36 7.91 -8.14
N LEU A 175 -52.06 6.67 -7.73
CA LEU A 175 -50.71 6.27 -7.35
C LEU A 175 -49.76 6.53 -8.54
N PRO A 176 -48.57 7.11 -8.32
CA PRO A 176 -47.61 7.35 -9.39
C PRO A 176 -47.26 6.03 -10.08
N ALA A 177 -47.38 6.01 -11.41
CA ALA A 177 -47.21 4.81 -12.26
C ALA A 177 -45.89 4.07 -12.01
N GLU A 178 -44.86 4.79 -11.57
CA GLU A 178 -43.57 4.26 -11.17
C GLU A 178 -43.68 3.17 -10.09
N ARG A 179 -44.64 3.26 -9.16
CA ARG A 179 -44.83 2.26 -8.10
C ARG A 179 -45.54 0.98 -8.57
N LEU A 180 -46.25 1.04 -9.70
CA LEU A 180 -46.88 -0.13 -10.32
C LEU A 180 -45.86 -0.93 -11.14
N GLU A 181 -44.86 -0.28 -11.73
CA GLU A 181 -43.76 -0.97 -12.41
C GLU A 181 -42.89 -1.79 -11.44
N HIS A 182 -42.69 -1.30 -10.21
CA HIS A 182 -42.04 -2.06 -9.13
C HIS A 182 -42.84 -3.29 -8.69
N LEU A 183 -44.16 -3.34 -8.93
CA LEU A 183 -44.98 -4.52 -8.64
C LEU A 183 -44.93 -5.55 -9.78
N THR A 184 -44.67 -5.13 -11.02
CA THR A 184 -44.45 -6.07 -12.14
C THR A 184 -43.08 -6.76 -12.09
N GLN A 185 -42.07 -6.13 -11.47
CA GLN A 185 -40.77 -6.74 -11.18
C GLN A 185 -40.83 -7.82 -10.06
N ALA A 186 -41.95 -7.92 -9.33
CA ALA A 186 -42.09 -8.78 -8.16
C ALA A 186 -42.04 -10.29 -8.45
N ARG A 187 -42.07 -10.71 -9.72
CA ARG A 187 -41.98 -12.14 -10.10
C ARG A 187 -40.57 -12.69 -9.90
N ASP A 188 -39.54 -11.88 -10.11
CA ASP A 188 -38.15 -12.24 -9.82
C ASP A 188 -37.79 -11.98 -8.34
N ASP A 189 -38.45 -11.01 -7.69
CA ASP A 189 -38.31 -10.77 -6.24
C ASP A 189 -38.86 -11.91 -5.40
N GLN A 190 -39.84 -12.69 -5.86
CA GLN A 190 -40.30 -13.87 -5.12
C GLN A 190 -39.21 -14.92 -4.94
N ILE A 191 -38.36 -15.11 -5.96
CA ILE A 191 -37.21 -16.03 -5.86
C ILE A 191 -36.16 -15.42 -4.92
N GLY A 192 -35.91 -14.12 -5.00
CA GLY A 192 -35.02 -13.40 -4.08
C GLY A 192 -35.49 -13.43 -2.62
N ILE A 193 -36.78 -13.24 -2.38
CA ILE A 193 -37.43 -13.31 -1.06
C ILE A 193 -37.41 -14.74 -0.52
N LEU A 194 -37.62 -15.75 -1.36
CA LEU A 194 -37.52 -17.15 -0.94
C LEU A 194 -36.08 -17.54 -0.59
N ARG A 195 -35.08 -17.09 -1.36
CA ARG A 195 -33.66 -17.25 -1.02
C ARG A 195 -33.30 -16.55 0.28
N LEU A 196 -33.74 -15.30 0.44
CA LEU A 196 -33.52 -14.56 1.69
C LEU A 196 -34.20 -15.25 2.88
N LYS A 197 -35.42 -15.74 2.72
CA LYS A 197 -36.11 -16.51 3.77
C LYS A 197 -35.38 -17.81 4.10
N GLN A 198 -34.85 -18.50 3.09
CA GLN A 198 -34.03 -19.69 3.29
C GLN A 198 -32.75 -19.35 4.05
N GLU A 199 -32.01 -18.33 3.64
CA GLU A 199 -30.78 -17.89 4.30
C GLU A 199 -31.04 -17.42 5.73
N VAL A 200 -32.13 -16.70 5.97
CA VAL A 200 -32.53 -16.27 7.33
C VAL A 200 -32.88 -17.47 8.20
N LEU A 201 -33.53 -18.51 7.66
CA LEU A 201 -33.81 -19.74 8.40
C LEU A 201 -32.54 -20.54 8.67
N GLU A 202 -31.62 -20.62 7.70
CA GLU A 202 -30.32 -21.28 7.86
C GLU A 202 -29.43 -20.56 8.88
N ALA A 203 -29.39 -19.23 8.84
CA ALA A 203 -28.69 -18.39 9.81
C ALA A 203 -29.31 -18.49 11.21
N ARG A 204 -30.64 -18.55 11.31
CA ARG A 204 -31.32 -18.78 12.59
C ARG A 204 -31.01 -20.18 13.14
N ALA A 205 -31.02 -21.19 12.29
CA ALA A 205 -30.68 -22.56 12.68
C ALA A 205 -29.21 -22.69 13.10
N SER A 206 -28.28 -22.01 12.40
CA SER A 206 -26.86 -22.00 12.79
C SER A 206 -26.64 -21.27 14.11
N MET A 207 -27.31 -20.13 14.32
CA MET A 207 -27.30 -19.41 15.60
C MET A 207 -27.87 -20.27 16.73
N GLU A 208 -28.97 -20.99 16.50
CA GLU A 208 -29.55 -21.87 17.51
C GLU A 208 -28.63 -23.04 17.84
N ARG A 209 -27.99 -23.66 16.84
CA ARG A 209 -26.94 -24.68 17.07
C ARG A 209 -25.80 -24.13 17.92
N ALA A 210 -25.24 -22.98 17.55
CA ALA A 210 -24.17 -22.33 18.30
C ALA A 210 -24.61 -21.96 19.73
N GLN A 211 -25.85 -21.51 19.93
CA GLN A 211 -26.40 -21.26 21.26
C GLN A 211 -26.58 -22.55 22.08
N THR A 212 -27.01 -23.64 21.45
CA THR A 212 -27.12 -24.94 22.14
C THR A 212 -25.75 -25.50 22.51
N GLU A 213 -24.75 -25.36 21.64
CA GLU A 213 -23.36 -25.74 21.92
C GLU A 213 -22.76 -24.88 23.03
N ARG A 214 -23.01 -23.57 23.02
CA ARG A 214 -22.59 -22.66 24.10
C ARG A 214 -23.25 -23.01 25.43
N LYS A 215 -24.54 -23.37 25.42
CA LYS A 215 -25.25 -23.85 26.62
C LYS A 215 -24.72 -25.20 27.08
N LYS A 216 -24.40 -26.12 26.18
CA LYS A 216 -23.76 -27.41 26.50
C LYS A 216 -22.39 -27.20 27.12
N ALA A 217 -21.53 -26.39 26.51
CA ALA A 217 -20.22 -26.03 27.05
C ALA A 217 -20.32 -25.34 28.42
N HIS A 218 -21.29 -24.45 28.61
CA HIS A 218 -21.53 -23.81 29.92
C HIS A 218 -22.06 -24.78 30.98
N ASN A 219 -22.82 -25.81 30.59
CA ASN A 219 -23.29 -26.85 31.50
C ASN A 219 -22.18 -27.87 31.82
N GLU A 220 -21.32 -28.19 30.84
CA GLU A 220 -20.13 -29.03 31.01
C GLU A 220 -19.07 -28.35 31.90
N SER A 221 -18.96 -27.01 31.85
CA SER A 221 -18.04 -26.25 32.70
C SER A 221 -18.50 -26.09 34.17
N ARG A 222 -19.70 -26.60 34.54
CA ARG A 222 -20.16 -26.62 35.94
C ARG A 222 -19.65 -27.82 36.73
N GLY A 223 -19.06 -28.81 36.06
CA GLY A 223 -18.23 -29.81 36.73
C GLY A 223 -16.87 -29.21 37.06
N SER A 224 -16.31 -29.52 38.24
CA SER A 224 -14.92 -29.17 38.55
C SER A 224 -14.02 -29.68 37.43
N PRO A 225 -13.29 -28.80 36.71
CA PRO A 225 -12.55 -29.21 35.53
C PRO A 225 -11.51 -30.25 35.95
N THR A 226 -11.61 -31.44 35.35
CA THR A 226 -10.67 -32.53 35.59
C THR A 226 -9.27 -32.02 35.31
N LEU A 227 -8.27 -32.38 36.13
CA LEU A 227 -6.90 -31.87 36.00
C LEU A 227 -6.34 -32.07 34.58
N GLN A 228 -6.71 -33.17 33.93
CA GLN A 228 -6.39 -33.45 32.52
C GLN A 228 -7.02 -32.45 31.54
N GLY A 229 -8.25 -32.00 31.79
CA GLY A 229 -8.92 -30.99 30.97
C GLY A 229 -8.33 -29.60 31.16
N GLN A 230 -7.83 -29.28 32.35
CA GLN A 230 -7.09 -28.04 32.60
C GLN A 230 -5.74 -28.05 31.89
N ILE A 231 -5.01 -29.17 31.96
CA ILE A 231 -3.74 -29.34 31.22
C ILE A 231 -3.99 -29.22 29.72
N TYR A 232 -5.00 -29.91 29.19
CA TYR A 232 -5.34 -29.82 27.77
C TYR A 232 -5.76 -28.40 27.33
N ALA A 233 -6.54 -27.69 28.15
CA ALA A 233 -6.92 -26.31 27.88
C ALA A 233 -5.71 -25.35 27.94
N LEU A 234 -4.78 -25.57 28.87
CA LEU A 234 -3.53 -24.80 28.98
C LEU A 234 -2.57 -25.11 27.83
N GLU A 235 -2.47 -26.36 27.40
CA GLU A 235 -1.72 -26.76 26.20
C GLU A 235 -2.31 -26.09 24.97
N ARG A 236 -3.65 -26.07 24.83
CA ARG A 236 -4.30 -25.41 23.70
C ARG A 236 -4.13 -23.90 23.72
N ALA A 237 -4.27 -23.27 24.89
CA ALA A 237 -4.02 -21.84 25.05
C ALA A 237 -2.54 -21.49 24.79
N ARG A 238 -1.61 -22.35 25.19
CA ARG A 238 -0.18 -22.22 24.87
C ARG A 238 0.04 -22.31 23.36
N ASP A 239 -0.55 -23.30 22.70
CA ASP A 239 -0.42 -23.47 21.25
C ASP A 239 -1.01 -22.28 20.49
N GLU A 240 -2.14 -21.74 20.95
CA GLU A 240 -2.77 -20.53 20.37
C GLU A 240 -1.92 -19.28 20.59
N ILE A 241 -1.32 -19.11 21.78
CA ILE A 241 -0.36 -18.02 22.03
C ILE A 241 0.90 -18.20 21.18
N VAL A 242 1.39 -19.43 21.00
CA VAL A 242 2.54 -19.72 20.14
C VAL A 242 2.21 -19.43 18.69
N GLU A 243 1.05 -19.83 18.20
CA GLU A 243 0.57 -19.52 16.84
C GLU A 243 0.36 -18.02 16.65
N TRP A 244 -0.19 -17.33 17.65
CA TRP A 244 -0.34 -15.88 17.63
C TRP A 244 1.01 -15.16 17.62
N VAL A 245 1.95 -15.55 18.50
CA VAL A 245 3.31 -15.01 18.53
C VAL A 245 4.07 -15.35 17.25
N GLN A 246 3.93 -16.55 16.71
CA GLN A 246 4.53 -16.92 15.42
C GLN A 246 3.92 -16.13 14.27
N GLY A 247 2.60 -15.92 14.27
CA GLY A 247 1.92 -15.07 13.31
C GLY A 247 2.34 -13.61 13.43
N GLU A 248 2.53 -13.11 14.65
CA GLU A 248 3.00 -11.75 14.88
C GLU A 248 4.49 -11.60 14.55
N LEU A 249 5.33 -12.58 14.89
CA LEU A 249 6.74 -12.61 14.50
C LEU A 249 6.91 -12.78 12.99
N ALA A 250 6.03 -13.52 12.31
CA ALA A 250 6.05 -13.63 10.85
C ALA A 250 5.68 -12.30 10.17
N LYS A 251 4.76 -11.52 10.76
CA LYS A 251 4.51 -10.13 10.32
C LYS A 251 5.70 -9.23 10.64
N MET A 252 6.36 -9.44 11.79
CA MET A 252 7.55 -8.67 12.15
C MET A 252 8.78 -9.03 11.31
N GLU A 253 8.93 -10.23 10.75
CA GLU A 253 10.10 -10.56 9.91
C GLU A 253 10.08 -9.82 8.56
N GLU A 254 8.91 -9.37 8.10
CA GLU A 254 8.77 -8.47 6.94
C GLU A 254 8.99 -6.98 7.31
N ASP A 255 8.71 -6.57 8.56
CA ASP A 255 8.89 -5.18 9.04
C ASP A 255 10.19 -4.93 9.84
N SER A 256 10.91 -5.98 10.27
CA SER A 256 12.05 -5.92 11.21
C SER A 256 13.41 -6.23 10.57
N ILE A 257 13.55 -5.99 9.26
CA ILE A 257 14.87 -5.73 8.66
C ILE A 257 15.08 -4.20 8.48
N PHE A 258 14.09 -3.37 8.83
CA PHE A 258 14.14 -1.93 8.54
C PHE A 258 13.62 -0.99 9.64
N LEU A 259 13.62 -1.39 10.91
CA LEU A 259 13.12 -0.51 11.98
C LEU A 259 13.92 -0.46 13.28
N GLU A 260 15.23 -0.74 13.24
CA GLU A 260 16.15 -0.34 14.31
C GLU A 260 17.37 0.31 13.66
N ASP A 261 17.28 1.62 13.43
CA ASP A 261 18.34 2.65 13.61
C ASP A 261 18.15 3.91 12.73
N ALA A 262 16.94 4.16 12.19
CA ALA A 262 16.65 5.38 11.45
C ALA A 262 15.25 5.94 11.74
N SER A 263 15.03 6.40 12.98
CA SER A 263 14.04 7.46 13.22
C SER A 263 14.38 8.19 14.52
N PRO A 264 14.67 9.51 14.47
CA PRO A 264 14.85 10.27 15.68
C PRO A 264 13.48 10.38 16.36
N ILE A 265 13.43 9.82 17.57
CA ILE A 265 12.41 10.08 18.56
C ILE A 265 12.02 11.56 18.52
N LYS A 266 10.72 11.81 18.32
CA LYS A 266 10.03 13.09 18.50
C LYS A 266 10.65 13.86 19.67
N ARG A 267 11.56 14.79 19.36
CA ARG A 267 11.90 15.86 20.27
C ARG A 267 10.74 16.83 20.21
N THR A 268 10.06 16.94 21.34
CA THR A 268 9.12 17.99 21.66
C THR A 268 9.66 19.33 21.15
N VAL A 269 8.85 19.99 20.31
CA VAL A 269 8.98 21.39 19.92
C VAL A 269 9.18 22.21 21.19
N ASN A 270 10.43 22.58 21.47
CA ASN A 270 10.84 23.58 22.45
C ASN A 270 12.35 23.83 22.27
N SER A 271 12.72 24.43 21.15
CA SER A 271 13.76 25.47 21.10
C SER A 271 13.87 25.93 19.65
N ALA A 272 13.53 27.20 19.41
CA ALA A 272 13.95 27.93 18.24
C ALA A 272 15.48 28.13 18.30
N ALA A 273 16.23 27.06 18.02
CA ALA A 273 17.63 27.17 17.69
C ALA A 273 17.74 27.03 16.17
N SER A 274 18.11 28.13 15.53
CA SER A 274 18.62 28.12 14.15
C SER A 274 19.54 26.93 13.98
N VAL A 275 19.20 26.03 13.07
CA VAL A 275 20.14 25.00 12.61
C VAL A 275 21.35 25.77 12.07
N ASN A 276 22.44 25.77 12.83
CA ASN A 276 23.68 26.45 12.45
C ASN A 276 24.24 25.70 11.24
N LEU A 277 23.94 26.21 10.04
CA LEU A 277 24.38 25.66 8.75
C LEU A 277 25.90 25.47 8.73
N GLU A 278 26.64 26.40 9.32
CA GLU A 278 28.10 26.32 9.48
C GLU A 278 28.56 25.06 10.23
N SER A 279 27.85 24.67 11.29
CA SER A 279 28.17 23.44 12.04
C SER A 279 27.84 22.16 11.26
N ALA A 280 26.85 22.21 10.37
CA ALA A 280 26.50 21.08 9.52
C ALA A 280 27.50 20.95 8.35
N GLU A 281 27.93 22.07 7.78
CA GLU A 281 28.97 22.12 6.75
C GLU A 281 30.31 21.60 7.28
N ASP A 282 30.72 22.01 8.48
CA ASP A 282 31.92 21.50 9.15
C ASP A 282 31.85 19.98 9.36
N GLN A 283 30.69 19.47 9.79
CA GLN A 283 30.49 18.03 9.99
C GLN A 283 30.55 17.24 8.68
N ILE A 284 30.01 17.79 7.60
CA ILE A 284 30.09 17.20 6.25
C ILE A 284 31.55 17.22 5.78
N GLN A 285 32.26 18.33 5.95
CA GLN A 285 33.66 18.45 5.57
C GLN A 285 34.55 17.45 6.33
N ASP A 286 34.32 17.28 7.63
CA ASP A 286 35.01 16.29 8.44
C ASP A 286 34.74 14.85 7.98
N SER A 287 33.49 14.53 7.66
CA SER A 287 33.13 13.22 7.12
C SER A 287 33.80 12.95 5.77
N TYR A 288 33.89 13.97 4.91
CA TYR A 288 34.55 13.89 3.61
C TYR A 288 36.07 13.76 3.73
N ASN A 289 36.67 14.45 4.71
CA ASN A 289 38.09 14.32 5.05
C ASN A 289 38.42 12.92 5.58
N GLN A 290 37.54 12.33 6.40
CA GLN A 290 37.68 10.94 6.85
C GLN A 290 37.56 9.96 5.67
N TYR A 291 36.61 10.16 4.77
CA TYR A 291 36.47 9.34 3.57
C TYR A 291 37.72 9.43 2.68
N THR A 292 38.18 10.63 2.34
CA THR A 292 39.36 10.82 1.47
C THR A 292 40.65 10.26 2.10
N SER A 293 40.86 10.44 3.41
CA SER A 293 42.00 9.86 4.12
C SER A 293 41.95 8.33 4.17
N SER A 294 40.77 7.73 4.38
CA SER A 294 40.60 6.27 4.32
C SER A 294 40.89 5.72 2.93
N ARG A 295 40.45 6.41 1.88
CA ARG A 295 40.70 6.05 0.48
C ARG A 295 42.18 6.18 0.11
N ALA A 296 42.86 7.23 0.58
CA ALA A 296 44.30 7.40 0.40
C ALA A 296 45.09 6.27 1.07
N ARG A 297 44.72 5.88 2.30
CA ARG A 297 45.31 4.72 3.00
C ARG A 297 45.11 3.41 2.25
N LEU A 298 43.92 3.19 1.68
CA LEU A 298 43.62 1.99 0.89
C LEU A 298 44.49 1.96 -0.38
N ILE A 299 44.62 3.08 -1.09
CA ILE A 299 45.49 3.20 -2.26
C ILE A 299 46.95 2.93 -1.89
N GLN A 300 47.44 3.47 -0.77
CA GLN A 300 48.80 3.19 -0.27
C GLN A 300 48.99 1.72 0.08
N ALA A 301 48.03 1.09 0.77
CA ALA A 301 48.08 -0.34 1.09
C ALA A 301 48.09 -1.20 -0.20
N PHE A 302 47.29 -0.82 -1.20
CA PHE A 302 47.26 -1.48 -2.50
C PHE A 302 48.58 -1.32 -3.27
N GLN A 303 49.19 -0.12 -3.24
CA GLN A 303 50.51 0.13 -3.82
C GLN A 303 51.61 -0.68 -3.11
N ALA A 304 51.57 -0.78 -1.78
CA ALA A 304 52.49 -1.61 -1.01
C ALA A 304 52.33 -3.11 -1.31
N LEU A 305 51.12 -3.57 -1.64
CA LEU A 305 50.85 -4.92 -2.12
C LEU A 305 51.33 -5.18 -3.56
N GLN A 306 51.42 -4.15 -4.39
CA GLN A 306 51.89 -4.23 -5.78
C GLN A 306 53.42 -4.12 -5.90
N GLN A 307 54.11 -3.50 -4.95
CA GLN A 307 55.57 -3.46 -4.94
C GLN A 307 56.14 -4.78 -4.40
N PRO A 308 57.02 -5.49 -5.13
CA PRO A 308 57.79 -6.59 -4.55
C PRO A 308 58.70 -6.03 -3.45
N PRO A 309 59.00 -6.79 -2.37
CA PRO A 309 59.89 -6.31 -1.33
C PRO A 309 61.27 -6.04 -1.94
N SER A 310 61.63 -4.77 -2.14
CA SER A 310 63.00 -4.36 -2.40
C SER A 310 63.79 -4.68 -1.14
N GLY A 311 64.54 -5.77 -1.16
CA GLY A 311 65.45 -6.14 -0.10
C GLY A 311 66.43 -5.00 0.15
N SER A 312 66.29 -4.34 1.29
CA SER A 312 67.38 -3.58 1.89
C SER A 312 68.38 -4.58 2.47
N THR A 313 69.37 -4.95 1.68
CA THR A 313 70.61 -5.54 2.19
C THR A 313 71.74 -4.56 1.95
N GLU A 314 72.30 -4.08 3.05
CA GLU A 314 73.60 -3.44 3.11
C GLU A 314 74.70 -4.38 2.59
N ASN A 315 75.70 -3.76 1.96
CA ASN A 315 77.10 -4.18 1.75
C ASN A 315 77.52 -5.07 0.56
N ASP A 316 78.46 -4.45 -0.17
CA ASP A 316 79.65 -4.93 -0.88
C ASP A 316 79.59 -5.65 -2.24
N ASN A 317 80.25 -4.98 -3.21
CA ASN A 317 81.08 -5.46 -4.34
C ASN A 317 80.61 -6.72 -5.09
N ASP A 318 80.47 -6.74 -6.42
CA ASP A 318 81.52 -6.37 -7.37
C ASP A 318 80.95 -6.40 -8.80
N SER A 319 81.48 -5.51 -9.64
CA SER A 319 81.73 -5.67 -11.07
C SER A 319 80.61 -5.87 -12.12
N LYS A 320 80.49 -4.81 -12.94
CA LYS A 320 80.50 -4.76 -14.43
C LYS A 320 79.16 -4.75 -15.19
N ASP A 321 78.87 -3.55 -15.68
CA ASP A 321 78.54 -3.18 -17.06
C ASP A 321 78.23 -4.34 -18.03
N HIS A 322 77.00 -4.34 -18.55
CA HIS A 322 76.80 -4.03 -19.97
C HIS A 322 75.37 -3.55 -20.27
N THR A 323 75.35 -2.44 -20.98
CA THR A 323 74.21 -1.70 -21.55
C THR A 323 73.54 -2.46 -22.70
N GLN A 324 72.20 -2.39 -22.69
CA GLN A 324 71.28 -2.26 -23.83
C GLN A 324 71.30 -3.34 -24.94
N SER A 325 70.20 -4.10 -25.02
CA SER A 325 69.07 -3.84 -25.94
C SER A 325 68.38 -5.16 -26.36
N SER A 326 67.10 -5.06 -26.69
CA SER A 326 66.20 -6.11 -27.20
C SER A 326 65.64 -7.06 -26.13
N ASP A 327 64.44 -6.79 -25.64
CA ASP A 327 63.21 -7.14 -26.37
C ASP A 327 61.97 -6.67 -25.63
N LYS A 328 61.15 -5.88 -26.33
CA LYS A 328 59.76 -5.61 -25.96
C LYS A 328 58.96 -6.90 -26.15
N THR A 329 59.07 -7.84 -25.22
CA THR A 329 57.98 -8.79 -24.97
C THR A 329 57.22 -8.28 -23.76
N ARG A 330 56.06 -7.70 -24.05
CA ARG A 330 55.03 -7.32 -23.09
C ARG A 330 54.48 -8.60 -22.48
N ASN A 331 55.28 -9.23 -21.61
CA ASN A 331 54.85 -10.32 -20.79
C ASN A 331 53.81 -9.73 -19.85
N THR A 332 52.55 -9.99 -20.16
CA THR A 332 51.46 -9.95 -19.21
C THR A 332 51.85 -10.89 -18.08
N SER A 333 52.59 -10.38 -17.09
CA SER A 333 52.80 -11.06 -15.83
C SER A 333 51.40 -11.17 -15.23
N LYS A 334 50.77 -12.32 -15.47
CA LYS A 334 49.58 -12.72 -14.76
C LYS A 334 50.00 -12.67 -13.29
N LEU A 335 49.53 -11.63 -12.59
CA LEU A 335 49.62 -11.51 -11.15
C LEU A 335 48.87 -12.73 -10.59
N PHE A 336 49.59 -13.84 -10.43
CA PHE A 336 49.14 -14.97 -9.65
C PHE A 336 49.24 -14.50 -8.20
N MET A 337 48.26 -13.70 -7.76
CA MET A 337 47.99 -13.59 -6.34
C MET A 337 47.56 -14.99 -5.89
N PRO A 338 48.33 -15.67 -5.03
CA PRO A 338 47.87 -16.93 -4.48
C PRO A 338 46.55 -16.66 -3.75
N ILE A 339 45.52 -17.44 -4.08
CA ILE A 339 44.14 -17.30 -3.58
C ILE A 339 44.09 -17.18 -2.04
N ASN A 340 45.08 -17.76 -1.37
CA ASN A 340 45.31 -17.72 0.08
C ASN A 340 45.50 -16.30 0.64
N LYS A 341 45.98 -15.34 -0.14
CA LYS A 341 46.11 -13.93 0.28
C LYS A 341 44.81 -13.13 0.13
N ILE A 342 43.87 -13.59 -0.70
CA ILE A 342 42.58 -12.92 -0.94
C ILE A 342 41.47 -13.47 -0.02
N LEU A 343 41.55 -14.76 0.33
CA LEU A 343 40.61 -15.43 1.22
C LEU A 343 40.25 -14.66 2.52
N PRO A 344 41.21 -14.12 3.30
CA PRO A 344 40.87 -13.39 4.53
C PRO A 344 40.17 -12.04 4.26
N HIS A 345 40.31 -11.47 3.07
CA HIS A 345 39.69 -10.19 2.69
C HIS A 345 38.35 -10.35 1.97
N LEU A 346 37.99 -11.58 1.57
CA LEU A 346 36.75 -11.90 0.86
C LEU A 346 35.48 -11.53 1.66
N PRO A 347 35.41 -11.75 2.98
CA PRO A 347 34.28 -11.29 3.78
C PRO A 347 34.13 -9.76 3.79
N HIS A 348 35.24 -9.02 3.83
CA HIS A 348 35.22 -7.56 3.76
C HIS A 348 34.75 -7.08 2.38
N LEU A 349 35.21 -7.73 1.29
CA LEU A 349 34.80 -7.40 -0.07
C LEU A 349 33.30 -7.71 -0.32
N ALA A 350 32.82 -8.82 0.25
CA ALA A 350 31.40 -9.18 0.21
C ALA A 350 30.55 -8.16 0.99
N ARG A 351 31.02 -7.75 2.18
CA ARG A 351 30.36 -6.71 2.98
C ARG A 351 30.32 -5.38 2.23
N THR A 352 31.41 -4.95 1.59
CA THR A 352 31.42 -3.71 0.80
C THR A 352 30.48 -3.77 -0.39
N SER A 353 30.42 -4.92 -1.08
CA SER A 353 29.47 -5.11 -2.19
C SER A 353 28.01 -5.08 -1.70
N SER A 354 27.73 -5.65 -0.52
CA SER A 354 26.39 -5.58 0.07
C SER A 354 26.02 -4.16 0.50
N SER A 355 26.95 -3.40 1.08
CA SER A 355 26.69 -2.00 1.45
C SER A 355 26.53 -1.11 0.22
N GLU A 356 27.28 -1.35 -0.85
CA GLU A 356 27.11 -0.63 -2.11
C GLU A 356 25.70 -0.86 -2.70
N ARG A 357 25.23 -2.11 -2.69
CA ARG A 357 23.86 -2.44 -3.12
C ARG A 357 22.80 -1.78 -2.24
N ALA A 358 22.98 -1.80 -0.92
CA ALA A 358 22.06 -1.15 0.02
C ALA A 358 22.00 0.37 -0.20
N LEU A 359 23.15 1.02 -0.40
CA LEU A 359 23.22 2.45 -0.67
C LEU A 359 22.58 2.81 -2.01
N LEU A 360 22.77 2.00 -3.06
CA LEU A 360 22.09 2.20 -4.35
C LEU A 360 20.57 2.03 -4.23
N GLN A 361 20.11 1.05 -3.45
CA GLN A 361 18.69 0.89 -3.19
C GLN A 361 18.13 2.10 -2.42
N GLN A 362 18.86 2.59 -1.42
CA GLN A 362 18.47 3.79 -0.68
C GLN A 362 18.44 5.03 -1.57
N SER A 363 19.41 5.21 -2.46
CA SER A 363 19.41 6.37 -3.37
C SER A 363 18.23 6.34 -4.33
N VAL A 364 17.89 5.16 -4.89
CA VAL A 364 16.74 5.00 -5.77
C VAL A 364 15.43 5.22 -5.01
N TYR A 365 15.34 4.75 -3.77
CA TYR A 365 14.18 4.98 -2.92
C TYR A 365 13.99 6.48 -2.62
N LEU A 366 15.06 7.19 -2.25
CA LEU A 366 15.00 8.62 -1.99
C LEU A 366 14.66 9.42 -3.25
N GLU A 367 15.19 9.04 -4.41
CA GLU A 367 14.83 9.65 -5.68
C GLU A 367 13.33 9.44 -5.97
N ALA A 368 12.82 8.22 -5.80
CA ALA A 368 11.39 7.95 -5.96
C ALA A 368 10.54 8.81 -5.00
N GLN A 369 10.95 8.93 -3.73
CA GLN A 369 10.25 9.74 -2.73
C GLN A 369 10.31 11.25 -3.02
N ILE A 370 11.43 11.75 -3.52
CA ILE A 370 11.54 13.16 -3.96
C ILE A 370 10.60 13.39 -5.16
N THR A 371 10.60 12.49 -6.15
CA THR A 371 9.70 12.65 -7.31
C THR A 371 8.23 12.50 -6.96
N SER A 372 7.87 11.75 -5.92
CA SER A 372 6.47 11.69 -5.45
C SER A 372 6.09 12.99 -4.75
N ALA A 373 6.95 13.50 -3.86
CA ALA A 373 6.74 14.78 -3.20
C ALA A 373 6.66 15.94 -4.22
N ASP A 374 7.51 15.96 -5.25
CA ASP A 374 7.46 16.95 -6.32
C ASP A 374 6.11 16.90 -7.06
N ARG A 375 5.58 15.70 -7.36
CA ARG A 375 4.25 15.55 -7.97
C ARG A 375 3.13 16.05 -7.06
N GLU A 376 3.18 15.72 -5.77
CA GLU A 376 2.20 16.21 -4.79
C GLU A 376 2.22 17.74 -4.69
N ILE A 377 3.41 18.34 -4.69
CA ILE A 377 3.57 19.81 -4.71
C ILE A 377 3.00 20.38 -6.01
N GLU A 378 3.30 19.79 -7.16
CA GLU A 378 2.73 20.23 -8.44
C GLU A 378 1.20 20.17 -8.47
N GLU A 379 0.60 19.11 -7.93
CA GLU A 379 -0.86 18.95 -7.84
C GLU A 379 -1.47 19.95 -6.86
N ALA A 380 -0.85 20.15 -5.70
CA ALA A 380 -1.26 21.17 -4.74
C ALA A 380 -1.19 22.58 -5.34
N LEU A 381 -0.12 22.88 -6.10
CA LEU A 381 0.03 24.15 -6.80
C LEU A 381 -1.05 24.32 -7.89
N LEU A 382 -1.33 23.29 -8.68
CA LEU A 382 -2.43 23.33 -9.66
C LEU A 382 -3.77 23.59 -8.99
N ARG A 383 -4.05 22.91 -7.88
CA ARG A 383 -5.28 23.11 -7.11
C ARG A 383 -5.39 24.54 -6.57
N LEU A 384 -4.33 25.05 -5.96
CA LEU A 384 -4.28 26.44 -5.48
C LEU A 384 -4.47 27.45 -6.63
N SER A 385 -3.88 27.19 -7.80
CA SER A 385 -4.09 28.04 -8.99
C SER A 385 -5.55 28.05 -9.42
N GLY A 386 -6.23 26.90 -9.38
CA GLY A 386 -7.64 26.77 -9.74
C GLY A 386 -8.61 27.37 -8.72
N GLU A 387 -8.23 27.38 -7.44
CA GLU A 387 -9.02 28.01 -6.37
C GLU A 387 -8.79 29.53 -6.29
N SER A 388 -7.60 30.00 -6.65
CA SER A 388 -7.27 31.42 -6.62
C SER A 388 -7.89 32.17 -7.79
N HIS A 389 -8.51 33.32 -7.50
CA HIS A 389 -9.06 34.22 -8.52
C HIS A 389 -8.04 35.26 -9.01
N LEU A 390 -6.84 35.28 -8.39
CA LEU A 390 -5.77 36.24 -8.67
C LEU A 390 -4.68 35.66 -9.58
N LEU A 391 -4.55 34.33 -9.65
CA LEU A 391 -3.56 33.67 -10.48
C LEU A 391 -4.21 33.18 -11.80
N PRO A 392 -3.45 33.12 -12.89
CA PRO A 392 -3.90 32.48 -14.12
C PRO A 392 -4.14 30.99 -13.87
N ALA A 393 -5.32 30.49 -14.27
CA ALA A 393 -5.67 29.09 -14.06
C ALA A 393 -4.70 28.16 -14.81
N GLY A 394 -4.14 27.17 -14.09
CA GLY A 394 -3.36 26.08 -14.68
C GLY A 394 -1.86 26.33 -14.85
N THR A 395 -1.32 27.43 -14.33
CA THR A 395 0.14 27.64 -14.32
C THR A 395 0.77 26.99 -13.08
N LYS A 396 1.75 26.13 -13.30
CA LYS A 396 2.57 25.49 -12.25
C LYS A 396 3.81 26.31 -11.87
N ASP A 397 4.11 27.36 -12.65
CA ASP A 397 5.35 28.11 -12.49
C ASP A 397 5.23 29.13 -11.36
N VAL A 398 5.91 28.82 -10.25
CA VAL A 398 5.99 29.69 -9.06
C VAL A 398 6.57 31.07 -9.40
N ALA A 399 7.45 31.16 -10.42
CA ALA A 399 7.99 32.44 -10.85
C ALA A 399 6.93 33.34 -11.50
N GLU A 400 5.96 32.76 -12.20
CA GLU A 400 4.82 33.50 -12.74
C GLU A 400 3.89 33.98 -11.63
N TRP A 401 3.66 33.14 -10.61
CA TRP A 401 2.86 33.51 -9.44
C TRP A 401 3.45 34.70 -8.69
N GLY A 402 4.78 34.72 -8.52
CA GLY A 402 5.47 35.86 -7.91
C GLY A 402 5.28 37.16 -8.70
N LYS A 403 5.32 37.10 -10.04
CA LYS A 403 5.07 38.28 -10.89
C LYS A 403 3.63 38.77 -10.78
N THR A 404 2.66 37.86 -10.79
CA THR A 404 1.24 38.22 -10.67
C THR A 404 0.90 38.75 -9.29
N ALA A 405 1.51 38.20 -8.23
CA ALA A 405 1.36 38.71 -6.87
C ALA A 405 1.89 40.13 -6.75
N ASN A 406 3.11 40.39 -7.27
CA ASN A 406 3.68 41.74 -7.28
C ASN A 406 2.83 42.72 -8.10
N ALA A 407 2.30 42.28 -9.26
CA ALA A 407 1.40 43.12 -10.06
C ALA A 407 0.10 43.46 -9.30
N ALA A 408 -0.50 42.47 -8.63
CA ALA A 408 -1.70 42.69 -7.81
C ALA A 408 -1.40 43.63 -6.62
N GLU A 409 -0.27 43.47 -5.95
CA GLU A 409 0.17 44.34 -4.86
C GLU A 409 0.31 45.79 -5.36
N THR A 410 1.02 46.00 -6.47
CA THR A 410 1.16 47.34 -7.06
C THR A 410 -0.18 47.95 -7.45
N ALA A 411 -1.11 47.17 -8.02
CA ALA A 411 -2.44 47.65 -8.37
C ALA A 411 -3.26 48.05 -7.12
N THR A 412 -3.17 47.26 -6.04
CA THR A 412 -3.84 47.62 -4.77
C THR A 412 -3.23 48.85 -4.11
N GLU A 413 -1.90 49.01 -4.17
CA GLU A 413 -1.25 50.21 -3.68
C GLU A 413 -1.69 51.46 -4.44
N GLU A 414 -1.76 51.37 -5.78
CA GLU A 414 -2.22 52.48 -6.63
C GLU A 414 -3.67 52.84 -6.32
N PHE A 415 -4.56 51.85 -6.21
CA PHE A 415 -5.96 52.05 -5.84
C PHE A 415 -6.11 52.72 -4.48
N VAL A 416 -5.37 52.27 -3.46
CA VAL A 416 -5.40 52.86 -2.11
C VAL A 416 -4.84 54.29 -2.14
N LYS A 417 -3.76 54.55 -2.88
CA LYS A 417 -3.19 55.90 -3.04
C LYS A 417 -4.19 56.85 -3.70
N GLU A 418 -4.88 56.42 -4.76
CA GLU A 418 -5.91 57.21 -5.43
C GLU A 418 -7.09 57.50 -4.49
N HIS A 419 -7.59 56.49 -3.78
CA HIS A 419 -8.69 56.68 -2.84
C HIS A 419 -8.31 57.59 -1.66
N MET A 420 -7.07 57.49 -1.17
CA MET A 420 -6.54 58.41 -0.15
C MET A 420 -6.41 59.85 -0.66
N GLN A 421 -6.05 60.05 -1.93
CA GLN A 421 -6.00 61.38 -2.53
C GLN A 421 -7.41 61.95 -2.71
N ALA A 422 -8.37 61.16 -3.19
CA ALA A 422 -9.77 61.56 -3.29
C ALA A 422 -10.33 61.98 -1.91
N ASN A 423 -10.13 61.15 -0.89
CA ASN A 423 -10.57 61.46 0.48
C ASN A 423 -9.90 62.74 1.03
N ARG A 424 -8.63 62.99 0.71
CA ARG A 424 -7.96 64.26 1.09
C ARG A 424 -8.58 65.47 0.41
N GLN A 425 -8.98 65.35 -0.86
CA GLN A 425 -9.68 66.42 -1.58
C GLN A 425 -11.08 66.66 -1.01
N GLU A 426 -11.80 65.60 -0.65
CA GLU A 426 -13.10 65.74 0.02
C GLU A 426 -12.93 66.41 1.39
N LEU A 427 -11.98 65.97 2.21
CA LEU A 427 -11.70 66.58 3.52
C LEU A 427 -11.28 68.04 3.42
N SER A 428 -10.47 68.42 2.43
CA SER A 428 -10.09 69.82 2.22
C SER A 428 -11.28 70.67 1.76
N SER A 429 -12.17 70.11 0.94
CA SER A 429 -13.42 70.79 0.55
C SER A 429 -14.34 71.01 1.75
N VAL A 430 -14.47 70.00 2.63
CA VAL A 430 -15.25 70.11 3.87
C VAL A 430 -14.61 71.11 4.83
N SER A 431 -13.29 71.10 4.99
CA SER A 431 -12.61 72.08 5.85
C SER A 431 -12.81 73.51 5.34
N ALA A 432 -12.74 73.73 4.02
CA ALA A 432 -13.01 75.03 3.42
C ALA A 432 -14.46 75.48 3.68
N ILE A 433 -15.44 74.58 3.58
CA ILE A 433 -16.85 74.88 3.91
C ILE A 433 -16.99 75.24 5.39
N VAL A 434 -16.34 74.51 6.30
CA VAL A 434 -16.34 74.79 7.74
C VAL A 434 -15.71 76.16 8.04
N GLU A 435 -14.60 76.49 7.40
CA GLU A 435 -13.95 77.80 7.52
C GLU A 435 -14.88 78.93 7.07
N ILE A 436 -15.55 78.79 5.92
CA ILE A 436 -16.54 79.75 5.42
C ILE A 436 -17.70 79.91 6.42
N CYS A 437 -18.23 78.81 6.95
CA CYS A 437 -19.29 78.85 7.96
C CYS A 437 -18.82 79.53 9.26
N SER A 438 -17.57 79.28 9.67
CA SER A 438 -16.98 79.92 10.85
C SER A 438 -16.79 81.43 10.64
N LEU A 439 -16.40 81.86 9.44
CA LEU A 439 -16.29 83.28 9.09
C LEU A 439 -17.66 83.95 9.08
N GLN A 440 -18.68 83.31 8.51
CA GLN A 440 -20.05 83.79 8.57
C GLN A 440 -20.54 83.94 10.01
N SER A 441 -20.28 82.95 10.89
CA SER A 441 -20.65 83.07 12.31
C SER A 441 -19.94 84.23 13.02
N LYS A 442 -18.67 84.50 12.69
CA LYS A 442 -17.91 85.62 13.26
C LYS A 442 -18.45 86.97 12.78
N VAL A 443 -18.83 87.07 11.51
CA VAL A 443 -19.47 88.27 10.96
C VAL A 443 -20.81 88.52 11.64
N LEU A 444 -21.65 87.49 11.77
CA LEU A 444 -22.94 87.59 12.47
C LEU A 444 -22.81 87.92 13.96
N ALA A 445 -21.69 87.58 14.61
CA ALA A 445 -21.42 87.95 16.00
C ALA A 445 -20.86 89.37 16.17
N SER A 446 -20.45 90.03 15.08
CA SER A 446 -19.86 91.38 15.08
C SER A 446 -20.83 92.50 14.69
N THR A 447 -22.03 92.14 14.24
CA THR A 447 -23.19 93.02 14.01
C THR A 447 -24.11 92.95 15.21
#